data_AF-A0A7X3NSA7-F1
#
_entry.id   AF-A0A7X3NSA7-F1
#
_cell.length_a   1.000
_cell.length_b   1.000
_cell.length_c   1.000
_cell.angle_alpha   90.00
_cell.angle_beta   90.00
_cell.angle_gamma   90.00
#
_symmetry.space_group_name_H-M   'P 1'
#
loop_
_entity.id
_entity.type
_entity.pdbx_description
1 polymer ?
#
loop_
_entity_poly.entity_id
_entity_poly.type
_entity_poly.pdbx_seq_one_letter_code
_entity_poly.pdbx_strand_id
1 'polypeptide(L)'
;MDGEPQEIIEGDVKKLDTFIPFVEPVYIGAANNRGNVERHFPGLIDEVRIYDRPLTADEVTRNFESKIGLSVEAASKLPIVWGHLKTEL
;
A
#
# COMPACT_ATOMS: atom_id res chain seq x y z
N MET A 1 15.57 -28.02 -17.80
CA MET A 1 14.55 -28.73 -17.01
C MET A 1 15.01 -30.18 -16.95
N ASP A 2 15.87 -30.45 -15.99
CA ASP A 2 16.72 -31.63 -15.82
C ASP A 2 16.01 -32.80 -15.11
N GLY A 3 14.73 -32.66 -14.75
CA GLY A 3 13.90 -33.76 -14.25
C GLY A 3 14.23 -34.23 -12.84
N GLU A 4 15.24 -33.65 -12.19
CA GLU A 4 15.57 -33.91 -10.79
C GLU A 4 14.57 -33.22 -9.87
N PRO A 5 14.00 -33.93 -8.86
CA PRO A 5 13.17 -33.31 -7.84
C PRO A 5 13.98 -32.26 -7.09
N GLN A 6 13.55 -31.01 -7.15
CA GLN A 6 14.13 -29.96 -6.30
C GLN A 6 13.72 -30.22 -4.85
N GLU A 7 14.70 -30.30 -3.97
CA GLU A 7 14.46 -30.40 -2.54
C GLU A 7 13.68 -29.17 -2.08
N ILE A 8 12.51 -29.39 -1.47
CA ILE A 8 11.73 -28.34 -0.85
C ILE A 8 12.46 -27.97 0.44
N ILE A 9 13.19 -26.86 0.43
CA ILE A 9 13.70 -26.25 1.65
C ILE A 9 12.50 -25.58 2.33
N GLU A 10 11.80 -26.33 3.18
CA GLU A 10 10.89 -25.72 4.15
C GLU A 10 11.75 -24.89 5.12
N GLY A 11 11.69 -23.57 4.99
CA GLY A 11 12.34 -22.67 5.93
C GLY A 11 11.78 -22.91 7.33
N ASP A 12 12.67 -22.91 8.33
CA ASP A 12 12.26 -22.99 9.73
C ASP A 12 11.18 -21.94 10.02
N VAL A 13 9.98 -22.40 10.41
CA VAL A 13 8.92 -21.52 10.89
C VAL A 13 9.40 -20.96 12.23
N LYS A 14 10.03 -19.79 12.18
CA LYS A 14 10.33 -19.04 13.41
C LYS A 14 9.00 -18.70 14.06
N LYS A 15 8.76 -19.34 15.20
CA LYS A 15 7.71 -18.94 16.13
C LYS A 15 7.98 -17.47 16.48
N LEU A 16 7.14 -16.57 15.99
CA LEU A 16 7.22 -15.14 16.25
C LEU A 16 6.74 -14.90 17.69
N ASP A 17 7.47 -15.41 18.66
CA ASP A 17 7.11 -15.41 20.09
C ASP A 17 7.26 -14.02 20.74
N THR A 18 7.46 -12.99 19.93
CA THR A 18 7.43 -11.61 20.38
C THR A 18 6.90 -10.72 19.25
N PHE A 19 5.64 -10.90 18.90
CA PHE A 19 4.90 -9.84 18.25
C PHE A 19 4.75 -8.71 19.27
N ILE A 20 5.75 -7.83 19.36
CA ILE A 20 5.60 -6.56 20.06
C ILE A 20 4.58 -5.78 19.22
N PRO A 21 3.39 -5.44 19.74
CA PRO A 21 2.49 -4.58 19.01
C PRO A 21 3.25 -3.28 18.74
N PHE A 22 3.47 -2.96 17.47
CA PHE A 22 4.05 -1.69 17.07
C PHE A 22 3.04 -0.60 17.41
N VAL A 23 3.17 -0.06 18.63
CA VAL A 23 2.48 1.16 19.07
C VAL A 23 3.15 2.40 18.48
N GLU A 24 4.26 2.23 17.77
CA GLU A 24 4.90 3.31 17.04
C GLU A 24 4.09 3.70 15.78
N PRO A 25 4.11 4.99 15.41
CA PRO A 25 3.50 5.45 14.17
C PRO A 25 4.01 4.69 12.94
N VAL A 26 3.11 4.47 11.97
CA VAL A 26 3.49 3.99 10.64
C VAL A 26 4.27 5.09 9.93
N TYR A 27 5.49 4.77 9.48
CA TYR A 27 6.30 5.66 8.66
C TYR A 27 6.15 5.27 7.18
N ILE A 28 5.94 6.27 6.33
CA ILE A 28 5.98 6.11 4.87
C ILE A 28 7.26 6.77 4.38
N GLY A 29 8.03 6.07 3.54
CA GLY A 29 9.28 6.60 2.98
C GLY A 29 10.48 6.56 3.92
N ALA A 30 10.43 5.79 5.01
CA ALA A 30 11.58 5.52 5.87
C ALA A 30 11.41 4.17 6.59
N ALA A 31 12.52 3.59 7.05
CA ALA A 31 12.50 2.39 7.89
C ALA A 31 12.33 2.76 9.37
N ASN A 32 11.57 1.96 10.11
CA ASN A 32 11.50 2.02 11.56
C ASN A 32 12.43 0.96 12.17
N ASN A 33 13.53 1.42 12.78
CA ASN A 33 14.48 0.59 13.51
C ASN A 33 14.26 0.77 15.02
N ARG A 34 13.34 -0.02 15.59
CA ARG A 34 13.03 -0.05 17.03
C ARG A 34 12.65 1.33 17.58
N GLY A 35 11.80 2.06 16.88
CA GLY A 35 11.36 3.41 17.22
C GLY A 35 12.22 4.53 16.64
N ASN A 36 13.39 4.22 16.09
CA ASN A 36 14.23 5.20 15.40
C ASN A 36 13.96 5.17 13.90
N VAL A 37 13.63 6.32 13.33
CA VAL A 37 13.46 6.46 11.88
C VAL A 37 14.84 6.52 11.20
N GLU A 38 15.04 5.68 10.18
CA GLU A 38 16.28 5.62 9.40
C GLU A 38 16.00 5.30 7.92
N ARG A 39 17.03 5.32 7.06
CA ARG A 39 16.95 4.90 5.64
C ARG A 39 15.83 5.58 4.85
N HIS A 40 15.79 6.90 4.92
CA HIS A 40 14.82 7.71 4.17
C HIS A 40 14.90 7.43 2.67
N PHE A 41 13.73 7.31 2.03
CA PHE A 41 13.59 7.18 0.60
C PHE A 41 13.76 8.56 -0.07
N PRO A 42 14.77 8.76 -0.93
CA PRO A 42 15.03 10.06 -1.56
C PRO A 42 14.19 10.21 -2.84
N GLY A 43 12.87 10.24 -2.71
CA GLY A 43 11.96 10.32 -3.85
C GLY A 43 10.54 10.76 -3.48
N LEU A 44 9.68 10.83 -4.49
CA LEU A 44 8.25 11.10 -4.33
C LEU A 44 7.51 9.78 -4.20
N ILE A 45 6.55 9.73 -3.28
CA ILE A 45 5.63 8.61 -3.08
C ILE A 45 4.23 9.12 -3.34
N ASP A 46 3.51 8.44 -4.23
CA ASP A 46 2.10 8.68 -4.54
C ASP A 46 1.27 7.40 -4.42
N GLU A 47 -0.06 7.55 -4.48
CA GLU A 47 -1.02 6.44 -4.54
C GLU A 47 -0.91 5.34 -3.45
N VAL A 48 -0.55 5.74 -2.22
CA VAL A 48 -0.45 4.82 -1.06
C VAL A 48 -1.83 4.28 -0.67
N ARG A 49 -1.92 2.95 -0.49
CA ARG A 49 -3.13 2.25 -0.03
C ARG A 49 -2.80 1.24 1.06
N ILE A 50 -3.66 1.16 2.08
CA ILE A 50 -3.56 0.22 3.21
C ILE A 50 -4.90 -0.51 3.32
N TYR A 51 -4.84 -1.84 3.47
CA TYR A 51 -6.02 -2.70 3.54
C TYR A 51 -6.01 -3.47 4.87
N ASP A 52 -7.19 -3.60 5.48
CA ASP A 52 -7.44 -4.40 6.69
C ASP A 52 -7.78 -5.87 6.38
N ARG A 53 -7.70 -6.24 5.10
CA ARG A 53 -7.97 -7.58 4.57
C ARG A 53 -6.94 -7.96 3.50
N PRO A 54 -6.74 -9.26 3.24
CA PRO A 54 -6.02 -9.69 2.06
C PRO A 54 -6.74 -9.26 0.77
N LEU A 55 -5.96 -8.91 -0.24
CA LEU A 55 -6.44 -8.65 -1.60
C LEU A 55 -6.42 -9.93 -2.43
N THR A 56 -7.32 -10.02 -3.40
CA THR A 56 -7.24 -11.04 -4.46
C THR A 56 -6.19 -10.65 -5.50
N ALA A 57 -5.74 -11.62 -6.31
CA ALA A 57 -4.79 -11.36 -7.40
C ALA A 57 -5.32 -10.30 -8.39
N ASP A 58 -6.61 -10.36 -8.74
CA ASP A 58 -7.24 -9.40 -9.65
C ASP A 58 -7.29 -7.98 -9.09
N GLU A 59 -7.48 -7.83 -7.77
CA GLU A 59 -7.46 -6.54 -7.10
C GLU A 59 -6.05 -5.92 -7.11
N VAL A 60 -5.02 -6.75 -6.91
CA VAL A 60 -3.62 -6.31 -7.02
C VAL A 60 -3.30 -5.84 -8.45
N THR A 61 -3.68 -6.62 -9.46
CA THR A 61 -3.48 -6.27 -10.87
C THR A 61 -4.17 -4.96 -11.21
N ARG A 62 -5.44 -4.80 -10.82
CA ARG A 62 -6.19 -3.56 -11.04
C ARG A 62 -5.54 -2.34 -10.38
N ASN A 63 -5.04 -2.49 -9.15
CA ASN A 63 -4.34 -1.42 -8.46
C ASN A 63 -3.04 -1.02 -9.18
N PHE A 64 -2.29 -1.99 -9.69
CA PHE A 64 -1.05 -1.76 -10.43
C PHE A 64 -1.29 -1.08 -11.78
N GLU A 65 -2.33 -1.50 -12.51
CA GLU A 65 -2.68 -0.94 -13.82
C GLU A 65 -3.40 0.41 -13.74
N SER A 66 -3.76 0.85 -12.54
CA SER A 66 -4.46 2.13 -12.31
C SER A 66 -3.54 3.31 -12.66
N LYS A 67 -3.78 3.93 -13.83
CA LYS A 67 -2.99 5.07 -14.35
C LYS A 67 -3.47 6.43 -13.87
N ILE A 68 -4.65 6.47 -13.27
CA ILE A 68 -5.25 7.66 -12.71
C ILE A 68 -5.32 7.36 -11.24
N GLY A 69 -4.76 8.24 -10.40
CA GLY A 69 -4.95 8.08 -8.98
C GLY A 69 -6.43 7.87 -8.70
N LEU A 70 -6.79 6.80 -7.99
CA LEU A 70 -8.19 6.49 -7.64
C LEU A 70 -8.81 7.58 -6.75
N SER A 71 -8.10 8.70 -6.55
CA SER A 71 -8.67 10.00 -6.23
C SER A 71 -10.02 10.15 -6.92
N VAL A 72 -11.06 10.35 -6.11
CA VAL A 72 -12.38 10.71 -6.62
C VAL A 72 -12.17 11.83 -7.63
N GLU A 73 -12.51 11.56 -8.88
CA GLU A 73 -12.34 12.50 -9.99
C GLU A 73 -12.87 13.86 -9.51
N ALA A 74 -12.08 14.94 -9.61
CA ALA A 74 -12.47 16.22 -9.03
C ALA A 74 -13.87 16.66 -9.51
N ALA A 75 -14.22 16.31 -10.76
CA ALA A 75 -15.54 16.51 -11.34
C ALA A 75 -16.68 15.81 -10.59
N SER A 76 -16.42 14.67 -9.94
CA SER A 76 -17.38 13.89 -9.16
C SER A 76 -17.41 14.26 -7.67
N LYS A 77 -16.61 15.24 -7.23
CA LYS A 77 -16.66 15.72 -5.84
C LYS A 77 -17.85 16.66 -5.66
N LEU A 78 -18.70 16.40 -4.66
CA LEU A 78 -19.84 17.25 -4.32
C LEU A 78 -19.48 18.75 -4.28
N PRO A 79 -18.39 19.19 -3.61
CA PRO A 79 -18.02 20.61 -3.60
C PRO A 79 -17.79 21.24 -4.99
N ILE A 80 -17.24 20.49 -5.95
CA ILE A 80 -16.98 20.97 -7.32
C ILE A 80 -18.28 21.05 -8.12
N VAL A 81 -19.13 20.02 -8.04
CA VAL A 81 -20.47 20.01 -8.66
C VAL A 81 -21.33 21.17 -8.17
N TRP A 82 -21.33 21.44 -6.86
CA TRP A 82 -22.04 22.58 -6.27
C TRP A 82 -21.47 23.94 -6.70
N GLY A 83 -20.16 24.02 -6.94
CA GLY A 83 -19.52 25.23 -7.48
C GLY A 83 -20.02 25.54 -8.89
N HIS A 84 -20.00 24.53 -9.78
CA HIS A 84 -20.47 24.67 -11.16
C HIS A 84 -21.97 25.03 -11.23
N LEU A 85 -22.83 24.36 -10.46
CA LEU A 85 -24.26 24.62 -10.47
C LEU A 85 -24.62 26.07 -10.08
N LYS A 86 -23.86 26.67 -9.16
CA LYS A 86 -24.09 28.05 -8.73
C LYS A 86 -23.61 29.10 -9.73
N THR A 87 -22.69 28.75 -10.63
CA THR A 87 -22.21 29.68 -11.67
C THR A 87 -23.06 29.69 -12.93
N GLU A 88 -23.96 28.71 -13.09
CA GLU A 88 -24.91 28.62 -14.22
C GLU A 88 -26.29 29.24 -13.93
N LEU A 89 -26.49 29.81 -12.72
CA LEU A 89 -27.66 30.59 -12.31
C LEU A 89 -27.33 32.08 -12.26
#